data_AF-A0A5C3LLR5-F1
#
_entry.id   AF-A0A5C3LLR5-F1
#
_cell.length_a   1.000
_cell.length_b   1.000
_cell.length_c   1.000
_cell.angle_alpha   90.00
_cell.angle_beta   90.00
_cell.angle_gamma   90.00
#
_symmetry.space_group_name_H-M   'P 1'
#
loop_
_entity.id
_entity.type
_entity.pdbx_description
1 polymer ?
#
loop_
_entity_poly.entity_id
_entity_poly.type
_entity_poly.pdbx_seq_one_letter_code
_entity_poly.pdbx_strand_id
1 'polypeptide(L)'
;EEKDLAWMPSTNDVNEGALGQFRVMIRCQPQLTLLQYNAQAMYARNNTAAFMDTMFTEETHQFIRQLAREKNTAEKDKLNEIVQFNEDKIVKKVTKKKDKEQQAIDLASHIATVVLETNRDSIDKMGGNILRDQFDAFKAKGASMPDKMTRYSRVGELKEAITLAIGSLNRGDWHLSSGTAVAEKGQQNDECIDKVALDFNKDIIDTMKGKILRD
;
A
#
# COMPACT_ATOMS: atom_id res chain seq x y z
N GLU A 1 -27.08 33.09 15.18
CA GLU A 1 -26.14 33.22 16.31
C GLU A 1 -24.75 32.71 15.94
N GLU A 2 -24.48 31.40 15.71
CA GLU A 2 -23.10 30.96 15.36
C GLU A 2 -22.62 31.34 13.94
N LYS A 3 -23.53 31.45 12.96
CA LYS A 3 -23.17 31.85 11.57
C LYS A 3 -22.77 33.31 11.43
N ASP A 4 -23.24 34.17 12.33
CA ASP A 4 -22.98 35.61 12.31
C ASP A 4 -21.60 35.95 12.90
N LEU A 5 -20.96 35.00 13.59
CA LEU A 5 -19.58 35.08 14.10
C LEU A 5 -18.53 34.73 13.03
N ALA A 6 -18.92 34.01 11.98
CA ALA A 6 -18.04 33.60 10.89
C ALA A 6 -18.18 34.56 9.71
N TRP A 7 -17.48 35.69 9.74
CA TRP A 7 -17.37 36.54 8.55
C TRP A 7 -16.50 35.85 7.51
N MET A 8 -17.13 35.36 6.44
CA MET A 8 -16.46 34.85 5.25
C MET A 8 -16.95 35.66 4.04
N PRO A 9 -16.05 36.14 3.16
CA PRO A 9 -16.47 36.84 1.96
C PRO A 9 -17.34 35.94 1.07
N SER A 10 -18.29 36.55 0.37
CA SER A 10 -19.22 35.83 -0.52
C SER A 10 -18.54 35.18 -1.72
N THR A 11 -17.33 35.65 -2.07
CA THR A 11 -16.52 35.11 -3.16
C THR A 11 -15.17 34.62 -2.65
N ASN A 12 -14.66 33.56 -3.29
CA ASN A 12 -13.39 32.93 -2.97
C ASN A 12 -12.21 33.52 -3.79
N ASP A 13 -12.42 34.68 -4.42
CA ASP A 13 -11.50 35.28 -5.41
C ASP A 13 -10.08 35.45 -4.88
N VAL A 14 -9.94 35.79 -3.59
CA VAL A 14 -8.63 35.97 -2.94
C VAL A 14 -7.87 34.65 -2.85
N ASN A 15 -8.54 33.55 -2.51
CA ASN A 15 -7.90 32.24 -2.42
C ASN A 15 -7.63 31.66 -3.81
N GLU A 16 -8.51 31.90 -4.76
CA GLU A 16 -8.32 31.50 -6.16
C GLU A 16 -7.15 32.25 -6.80
N GLY A 17 -7.04 33.55 -6.54
CA GLY A 17 -5.90 34.37 -6.95
C GLY A 17 -4.60 33.89 -6.33
N ALA A 18 -4.59 33.63 -5.01
CA ALA A 18 -3.42 33.10 -4.32
C ALA A 18 -3.00 31.71 -4.83
N LEU A 19 -3.96 30.83 -5.09
CA LEU A 19 -3.72 29.51 -5.67
C LEU A 19 -3.21 29.63 -7.12
N GLY A 20 -3.75 30.55 -7.90
CA GLY A 20 -3.29 30.85 -9.25
C GLY A 20 -1.84 31.31 -9.28
N GLN A 21 -1.49 32.28 -8.43
CA GLN A 21 -0.10 32.75 -8.25
C GLN A 21 0.83 31.61 -7.84
N PHE A 22 0.42 30.80 -6.87
CA PHE A 22 1.19 29.64 -6.43
C PHE A 22 1.49 28.65 -7.57
N ARG A 23 0.46 28.31 -8.35
CA ARG A 23 0.59 27.39 -9.48
C ARG A 23 1.52 27.91 -10.56
N VAL A 24 1.47 29.22 -10.85
CA VAL A 24 2.40 29.85 -11.81
C VAL A 24 3.83 29.82 -11.26
N MET A 25 4.01 30.20 -10.00
CA MET A 25 5.34 30.22 -9.36
C MET A 25 6.02 28.86 -9.34
N ILE A 26 5.31 27.79 -8.96
CA ILE A 26 5.89 26.43 -8.97
C ILE A 26 6.24 25.97 -10.38
N ARG A 27 5.47 26.35 -11.40
CA ARG A 27 5.81 26.01 -12.79
C ARG A 27 7.10 26.69 -13.25
N CYS A 28 7.30 27.94 -12.87
CA CYS A 28 8.52 28.68 -13.20
C CYS A 28 9.71 28.25 -12.33
N GLN A 29 9.47 27.84 -11.09
CA GLN A 29 10.48 27.48 -10.10
C GLN A 29 10.11 26.14 -9.44
N PRO A 30 10.36 24.99 -10.11
CA PRO A 30 9.93 23.69 -9.61
C PRO A 30 10.68 23.23 -8.35
N GLN A 31 11.84 23.83 -8.06
CA GLN A 31 12.61 23.57 -6.85
C GLN A 31 12.15 24.41 -5.64
N LEU A 32 11.22 25.35 -5.84
CA LEU A 32 10.69 26.20 -4.77
C LEU A 32 9.84 25.35 -3.81
N THR A 33 10.19 25.34 -2.53
CA THR A 33 9.39 24.64 -1.53
C THR A 33 8.15 25.46 -1.17
N LEU A 34 7.10 24.81 -0.66
CA LEU A 34 5.89 25.51 -0.19
C LEU A 34 6.21 26.54 0.91
N LEU A 35 7.17 26.24 1.79
CA LEU A 35 7.58 27.16 2.84
C LEU A 35 8.29 28.39 2.25
N GLN A 36 9.17 28.20 1.27
CA GLN A 36 9.83 29.31 0.57
C GLN A 36 8.82 30.18 -0.17
N TYR A 37 7.82 29.59 -0.83
CA TYR A 37 6.71 30.34 -1.43
C TYR A 37 5.96 31.18 -0.39
N ASN A 38 5.58 30.57 0.74
CA ASN A 38 4.88 31.29 1.81
C ASN A 38 5.75 32.42 2.38
N ALA A 39 7.05 32.19 2.55
CA ALA A 39 7.99 33.22 3.00
C ALA A 39 8.09 34.38 1.99
N GLN A 40 8.14 34.11 0.68
CA GLN A 40 8.13 35.15 -0.36
C GLN A 40 6.81 35.92 -0.40
N ALA A 41 5.68 35.22 -0.29
CA ALA A 41 4.36 35.86 -0.26
C ALA A 41 4.21 36.77 0.96
N MET A 42 4.69 36.34 2.13
CA MET A 42 4.73 37.15 3.35
C MET A 42 5.73 38.31 3.22
N TYR A 43 6.87 38.08 2.58
CA TYR A 43 7.87 39.12 2.34
C TYR A 43 7.28 40.29 1.54
N ALA A 44 6.53 39.97 0.49
CA ALA A 44 5.84 40.96 -0.33
C ALA A 44 4.66 41.62 0.41
N ARG A 45 3.82 40.85 1.10
CA ARG A 45 2.61 41.37 1.77
C ARG A 45 2.91 42.25 2.98
N ASN A 46 3.95 41.91 3.75
CA ASN A 46 4.27 42.61 4.99
C ASN A 46 5.26 43.77 4.77
N ASN A 47 5.58 44.14 3.52
CA ASN A 47 6.59 45.15 3.21
C ASN A 47 7.92 44.91 3.93
N THR A 48 8.32 43.66 4.10
CA THR A 48 9.57 43.34 4.82
C THR A 48 10.78 43.87 4.07
N ALA A 49 10.69 44.06 2.75
CA ALA A 49 11.72 44.73 1.95
C ALA A 49 12.02 46.14 2.49
N ALA A 50 11.00 46.99 2.62
CA ALA A 50 11.16 48.35 3.13
C ALA A 50 11.68 48.37 4.59
N PHE A 51 11.26 47.40 5.41
CA PHE A 51 11.81 47.24 6.75
C PHE A 51 13.29 46.87 6.73
N MET A 52 13.71 45.94 5.87
CA MET A 52 15.11 45.57 5.73
C MET A 52 15.94 46.75 5.25
N ASP A 53 15.49 47.47 4.23
CA ASP A 53 16.22 48.61 3.66
C ASP A 53 16.47 49.73 4.68
N THR A 54 15.56 49.90 5.65
CA THR A 54 15.66 50.94 6.69
C THR A 54 16.46 50.49 7.92
N MET A 55 16.35 49.22 8.31
CA MET A 55 16.87 48.74 9.59
C MET A 55 18.12 47.87 9.47
N PHE A 56 18.40 47.29 8.30
CA PHE A 56 19.47 46.32 8.18
C PHE A 56 20.76 46.98 7.71
N THR A 57 21.84 46.63 8.38
CA THR A 57 23.20 46.87 7.93
C THR A 57 23.70 45.68 7.11
N GLU A 58 24.80 45.85 6.38
CA GLU A 58 25.41 44.76 5.61
C GLU A 58 25.77 43.54 6.48
N GLU A 59 26.22 43.77 7.72
CA GLU A 59 26.50 42.71 8.70
C GLU A 59 25.23 41.91 9.06
N THR A 60 24.10 42.61 9.22
CA THR A 60 22.80 41.99 9.50
C THR A 60 22.35 41.12 8.32
N HIS A 61 22.56 41.59 7.08
CA HIS A 61 22.29 40.79 5.89
C HIS A 61 23.19 39.56 5.78
N GLN A 62 24.47 39.67 6.12
CA GLN A 62 25.38 38.52 6.15
C GLN A 62 24.94 37.47 7.17
N PHE A 63 24.59 37.91 8.39
CA PHE A 63 24.11 37.02 9.45
C PHE A 63 22.82 36.27 9.03
N ILE A 64 21.85 36.97 8.45
CA ILE A 64 20.58 36.34 8.02
C ILE A 64 20.80 35.40 6.84
N ARG A 65 21.71 35.72 5.91
CA ARG A 65 22.08 34.81 4.81
C ARG A 65 22.72 33.52 5.36
N GLN A 66 23.53 33.62 6.41
CA GLN A 66 24.08 32.44 7.09
C GLN A 66 22.97 31.59 7.73
N LEU A 67 22.09 32.20 8.53
CA LEU A 67 20.97 31.49 9.15
C LEU A 67 20.03 30.84 8.13
N ALA A 68 19.79 31.49 6.98
CA ALA A 68 18.96 30.94 5.93
C ALA A 68 19.59 29.69 5.28
N ARG A 69 20.93 29.65 5.14
CA ARG A 69 21.64 28.47 4.64
C ARG A 69 21.52 27.29 5.60
N GLU A 70 21.70 27.53 6.90
CA GLU A 70 21.56 26.52 7.95
C GLU A 70 20.13 25.96 8.05
N LYS A 71 19.11 26.80 7.87
CA LYS A 71 17.71 26.33 7.86
C LYS A 71 17.36 25.51 6.62
N ASN A 72 17.88 25.88 5.44
CA ASN A 72 17.63 25.16 4.19
C ASN A 72 18.19 23.72 4.22
N THR A 73 19.26 23.43 4.97
CA THR A 73 19.75 22.05 5.12
C THR A 73 18.79 21.22 5.99
N ALA A 74 18.31 21.77 7.11
CA ALA A 74 17.42 21.06 8.02
C ALA A 74 16.05 20.66 7.39
N GLU A 75 15.55 21.44 6.43
CA GLU A 75 14.33 21.08 5.69
C GLU A 75 14.53 19.90 4.75
N LYS A 76 15.68 19.85 4.06
CA LYS A 76 16.02 18.72 3.19
C LYS A 76 16.11 17.43 3.99
N ASP A 77 16.73 17.48 5.17
CA ASP A 77 16.86 16.32 6.06
C ASP A 77 15.49 15.80 6.50
N LYS A 78 14.58 16.69 6.92
CA LYS A 78 13.19 16.31 7.26
C LYS A 78 12.43 15.70 6.09
N LEU A 79 12.59 16.24 4.87
CA LEU A 79 11.95 15.67 3.68
C LEU A 79 12.51 14.28 3.39
N ASN A 80 13.82 14.08 3.52
CA ASN A 80 14.46 12.77 3.36
C ASN A 80 13.95 11.77 4.41
N GLU A 81 13.79 12.16 5.67
CA GLU A 81 13.20 11.32 6.71
C GLU A 81 11.76 10.89 6.38
N ILE A 82 10.94 11.82 5.87
CA ILE A 82 9.57 11.50 5.43
C ILE A 82 9.58 10.50 4.27
N VAL A 83 10.48 10.69 3.30
CA VAL A 83 10.64 9.78 2.16
C VAL A 83 11.06 8.40 2.64
N GLN A 84 12.09 8.30 3.49
CA GLN A 84 12.54 7.03 4.07
C GLN A 84 11.44 6.31 4.83
N PHE A 85 10.68 7.04 5.67
CA PHE A 85 9.54 6.46 6.39
C PHE A 85 8.47 5.89 5.45
N ASN A 86 8.19 6.58 4.35
CA ASN A 86 7.23 6.12 3.35
C ASN A 86 7.75 4.90 2.58
N GLU A 87 9.04 4.90 2.21
CA GLU A 87 9.72 3.76 1.58
C GLU A 87 9.65 2.53 2.49
N ASP A 88 9.99 2.66 3.77
CA ASP A 88 9.88 1.59 4.77
C ASP A 88 8.46 1.04 4.88
N LYS A 89 7.46 1.93 4.83
CA LYS A 89 6.05 1.55 4.88
C LYS A 89 5.63 0.77 3.64
N ILE A 90 6.15 1.13 2.46
CA ILE A 90 5.93 0.41 1.20
C ILE A 90 6.60 -0.96 1.28
N VAL A 91 7.87 -1.03 1.68
CA VAL A 91 8.61 -2.29 1.83
C VAL A 91 7.86 -3.24 2.77
N LYS A 92 7.43 -2.77 3.94
CA LYS A 92 6.64 -3.57 4.91
C LYS A 92 5.32 -4.09 4.34
N LYS A 93 4.68 -3.35 3.44
CA LYS A 93 3.44 -3.80 2.78
C LYS A 93 3.74 -4.86 1.73
N VAL A 94 4.78 -4.65 0.93
CA VAL A 94 5.19 -5.58 -0.13
C VAL A 94 5.67 -6.90 0.46
N THR A 95 6.49 -6.88 1.51
CA THR A 95 6.97 -8.10 2.18
C THR A 95 5.79 -8.88 2.76
N LYS A 96 4.89 -8.24 3.50
CA LYS A 96 3.67 -8.89 4.00
C LYS A 96 2.78 -9.49 2.91
N LYS A 97 2.73 -8.87 1.72
CA LYS A 97 1.98 -9.41 0.58
C LYS A 97 2.66 -10.68 0.05
N LYS A 98 3.97 -10.62 -0.16
CA LYS A 98 4.78 -11.78 -0.59
C LYS A 98 4.71 -12.94 0.40
N ASP A 99 4.80 -12.66 1.70
CA ASP A 99 4.71 -13.69 2.74
C ASP A 99 3.35 -14.39 2.72
N LYS A 100 2.26 -13.65 2.48
CA LYS A 100 0.91 -14.23 2.35
C LYS A 100 0.76 -15.06 1.08
N GLU A 101 1.30 -14.59 -0.03
CA GLU A 101 1.32 -15.32 -1.30
C GLU A 101 2.10 -16.63 -1.15
N GLN A 102 3.28 -16.59 -0.53
CA GLN A 102 4.09 -17.77 -0.27
C GLN A 102 3.36 -18.73 0.67
N GLN A 103 2.76 -18.26 1.77
CA GLN A 103 1.96 -19.10 2.66
C GLN A 103 0.76 -19.74 1.95
N ALA A 104 0.11 -19.04 1.02
CA ALA A 104 -0.99 -19.59 0.24
C ALA A 104 -0.51 -20.67 -0.74
N ILE A 105 0.64 -20.46 -1.39
CA ILE A 105 1.28 -21.44 -2.27
C ILE A 105 1.70 -22.69 -1.48
N ASP A 106 2.37 -22.51 -0.35
CA ASP A 106 2.83 -23.59 0.52
C ASP A 106 1.63 -24.42 1.02
N LEU A 107 0.57 -23.74 1.46
CA LEU A 107 -0.67 -24.36 1.91
C LEU A 107 -1.39 -25.11 0.78
N ALA A 108 -1.44 -24.55 -0.43
CA ALA A 108 -2.02 -25.23 -1.59
C ALA A 108 -1.21 -26.48 -1.97
N SER A 109 0.12 -26.41 -1.90
CA SER A 109 1.01 -27.55 -2.15
C SER A 109 0.84 -28.66 -1.10
N HIS A 110 0.69 -28.29 0.18
CA HIS A 110 0.42 -29.23 1.27
C HIS A 110 -0.93 -29.93 1.08
N ILE A 111 -1.99 -29.18 0.78
CA ILE A 111 -3.33 -29.74 0.51
C ILE A 111 -3.30 -30.70 -0.69
N ALA A 112 -2.59 -30.36 -1.77
CA ALA A 112 -2.48 -31.23 -2.93
C ALA A 112 -1.77 -32.57 -2.62
N THR A 113 -0.90 -32.59 -1.62
CA THR A 113 -0.14 -33.79 -1.20
C THR A 113 -0.93 -34.66 -0.22
N VAL A 114 -1.93 -34.11 0.47
CA VAL A 114 -2.72 -34.85 1.47
C VAL A 114 -3.52 -35.97 0.79
N VAL A 115 -3.28 -37.21 1.23
CA VAL A 115 -4.02 -38.39 0.80
C VAL A 115 -5.42 -38.35 1.42
N LEU A 116 -6.46 -38.44 0.58
CA LEU A 116 -7.85 -38.45 1.03
C LEU A 116 -8.18 -39.71 1.81
N GLU A 117 -8.64 -39.54 3.05
CA GLU A 117 -9.18 -40.65 3.83
C GLU A 117 -10.69 -40.79 3.59
N THR A 118 -11.11 -41.94 3.08
CA THR A 118 -12.52 -42.26 2.79
C THR A 118 -13.21 -43.07 3.90
N ASN A 119 -12.47 -43.46 4.94
CA ASN A 119 -12.98 -44.26 6.05
C ASN A 119 -13.63 -43.37 7.11
N ARG A 120 -14.92 -43.62 7.38
CA ARG A 120 -15.73 -42.84 8.34
C ARG A 120 -15.20 -42.90 9.78
N ASP A 121 -14.77 -44.08 10.23
CA ASP A 121 -14.28 -44.27 11.61
C ASP A 121 -12.92 -43.59 11.85
N SER A 122 -12.12 -43.41 10.80
CA SER A 122 -10.83 -42.71 10.89
C SER A 122 -11.06 -41.21 11.09
N ILE A 123 -12.00 -40.62 10.36
CA ILE A 123 -12.34 -39.18 10.44
C ILE A 123 -12.83 -38.79 11.84
N ASP A 124 -13.53 -39.70 12.51
CA ASP A 124 -14.03 -39.43 13.85
C ASP A 124 -12.92 -39.42 14.92
N LYS A 125 -11.79 -40.08 14.65
CA LYS A 125 -10.62 -40.14 15.52
C LYS A 125 -9.53 -39.11 15.18
N MET A 126 -9.65 -38.43 14.05
CA MET A 126 -8.66 -37.45 13.58
C MET A 126 -8.64 -36.18 14.44
N GLY A 127 -7.42 -35.69 14.70
CA GLY A 127 -7.19 -34.40 15.36
C GLY A 127 -7.56 -33.22 14.46
N GLY A 128 -7.92 -32.09 15.07
CA GLY A 128 -8.50 -30.94 14.36
C GLY A 128 -7.68 -30.39 13.19
N ASN A 129 -6.35 -30.41 13.22
CA ASN A 129 -5.52 -29.93 12.11
C ASN A 129 -5.58 -30.87 10.90
N ILE A 130 -5.49 -32.19 11.13
CA ILE A 130 -5.57 -33.18 10.06
C ILE A 130 -6.97 -33.18 9.45
N LEU A 131 -8.01 -32.99 10.27
CA LEU A 131 -9.39 -32.87 9.80
C LEU A 131 -9.58 -31.64 8.90
N ARG A 132 -8.96 -30.51 9.23
CA ARG A 132 -9.00 -29.28 8.41
C ARG A 132 -8.29 -29.47 7.07
N ASP A 133 -7.15 -30.15 7.07
CA ASP A 133 -6.42 -30.47 5.85
C ASP A 133 -7.23 -31.41 4.94
N GLN A 134 -7.91 -32.40 5.53
CA GLN A 134 -8.85 -33.27 4.80
C GLN A 134 -10.03 -32.46 4.25
N PHE A 135 -10.66 -31.58 5.03
CA PHE A 135 -11.75 -30.72 4.56
C PHE A 135 -11.35 -29.91 3.33
N ASP A 136 -10.17 -29.28 3.36
CA ASP A 136 -9.65 -28.50 2.24
C ASP A 136 -9.30 -29.39 1.03
N ALA A 137 -8.76 -30.60 1.25
CA ALA A 137 -8.51 -31.57 0.17
C ALA A 137 -9.81 -32.05 -0.51
N PHE A 138 -10.86 -32.34 0.27
CA PHE A 138 -12.18 -32.68 -0.26
C PHE A 138 -12.79 -31.50 -1.05
N LYS A 139 -12.66 -30.26 -0.55
CA LYS A 139 -13.11 -29.05 -1.25
C LYS A 139 -12.35 -28.83 -2.56
N ALA A 140 -11.03 -29.02 -2.57
CA ALA A 140 -10.19 -28.90 -3.75
C ALA A 140 -10.53 -29.94 -4.84
N LYS A 141 -11.02 -31.11 -4.45
CA LYS A 141 -11.46 -32.18 -5.38
C LYS A 141 -12.91 -32.05 -5.83
N GLY A 142 -13.60 -30.99 -5.41
CA GLY A 142 -14.94 -30.64 -5.85
C GLY A 142 -16.08 -31.27 -5.05
N ALA A 143 -15.84 -31.69 -3.81
CA ALA A 143 -16.91 -32.21 -2.95
C ALA A 143 -17.98 -31.14 -2.69
N SER A 144 -19.26 -31.54 -2.69
CA SER A 144 -20.39 -30.67 -2.34
C SER A 144 -20.40 -30.36 -0.85
N MET A 145 -19.68 -29.31 -0.46
CA MET A 145 -19.59 -28.80 0.91
C MET A 145 -20.46 -27.54 1.10
N PRO A 146 -20.99 -27.28 2.30
CA PRO A 146 -21.77 -26.06 2.57
C PRO A 146 -20.95 -24.78 2.39
N ASP A 147 -21.47 -23.83 1.62
CA ASP A 147 -20.74 -22.65 1.12
C ASP A 147 -20.28 -21.67 2.23
N LYS A 148 -20.99 -21.65 3.36
CA LYS A 148 -20.66 -20.80 4.52
C LYS A 148 -19.54 -21.38 5.39
N MET A 149 -19.08 -22.60 5.09
CA MET A 149 -18.17 -23.33 5.95
C MET A 149 -16.71 -23.08 5.57
N THR A 150 -15.88 -22.81 6.58
CA THR A 150 -14.47 -22.48 6.40
C THR A 150 -13.57 -23.47 7.15
N ARG A 151 -12.28 -23.47 6.83
CA ARG A 151 -11.25 -24.25 7.54
C ARG A 151 -11.25 -24.03 9.07
N TYR A 152 -11.72 -22.87 9.53
CA TYR A 152 -11.73 -22.51 10.95
C TYR A 152 -13.09 -22.75 11.65
N SER A 153 -14.04 -23.36 10.95
CA SER A 153 -15.32 -23.78 11.55
C SER A 153 -15.12 -24.84 12.64
N ARG A 154 -16.18 -25.10 13.43
CA ARG A 154 -16.10 -26.03 14.57
C ARG A 154 -15.77 -27.45 14.09
N VAL A 155 -14.95 -28.16 14.86
CA VAL A 155 -14.46 -29.50 14.51
C VAL A 155 -15.63 -30.49 14.26
N GLY A 156 -16.69 -30.41 15.06
CA GLY A 156 -17.89 -31.26 14.88
C GLY A 156 -18.58 -31.03 13.54
N GLU A 157 -18.78 -29.77 13.16
CA GLU A 157 -19.38 -29.42 11.87
C GLU A 157 -18.50 -29.92 10.70
N LEU A 158 -17.16 -29.85 10.84
CA LEU A 158 -16.23 -30.28 9.78
C LEU A 158 -16.32 -31.80 9.57
N LYS A 159 -16.47 -32.57 10.65
CA LYS A 159 -16.68 -34.03 10.57
C LYS A 159 -17.98 -34.39 9.88
N GLU A 160 -19.07 -33.69 10.20
CA GLU A 160 -20.38 -33.90 9.56
C GLU A 160 -20.31 -33.60 8.05
N ALA A 161 -19.65 -32.50 7.67
CA ALA A 161 -19.47 -32.15 6.26
C ALA A 161 -18.67 -33.20 5.49
N ILE A 162 -17.55 -33.69 6.05
CA ILE A 162 -16.72 -34.73 5.40
C ILE A 162 -17.47 -36.08 5.34
N THR A 163 -18.19 -36.48 6.38
CA THR A 163 -18.95 -37.73 6.38
C THR A 163 -20.11 -37.72 5.38
N LEU A 164 -20.76 -36.57 5.19
CA LEU A 164 -21.76 -36.36 4.12
C LEU A 164 -21.12 -36.40 2.73
N ALA A 165 -19.93 -35.82 2.54
CA ALA A 165 -19.19 -35.87 1.29
C ALA A 165 -18.79 -37.32 0.92
N ILE A 166 -18.32 -38.12 1.89
CA ILE A 166 -18.03 -39.55 1.69
C ILE A 166 -19.30 -40.33 1.38
N GLY A 167 -20.42 -40.01 2.05
CA GLY A 167 -21.72 -40.60 1.70
C GLY A 167 -22.11 -40.35 0.25
N SER A 168 -21.86 -39.14 -0.25
CA SER A 168 -22.14 -38.75 -1.64
C SER A 168 -21.19 -39.42 -2.64
N LEU A 169 -19.92 -39.58 -2.26
CA LEU A 169 -18.93 -40.34 -3.03
C LEU A 169 -19.37 -41.81 -3.19
N ASN A 170 -19.76 -42.45 -2.10
CA ASN A 170 -20.16 -43.87 -2.10
C ASN A 170 -21.48 -44.12 -2.84
N ARG A 171 -22.38 -43.12 -2.88
CA ARG A 171 -23.61 -43.15 -3.69
C ARG A 171 -23.37 -42.91 -5.18
N GLY A 172 -22.19 -42.40 -5.55
CA GLY A 172 -21.88 -42.00 -6.92
C GLY A 172 -22.45 -40.63 -7.32
N ASP A 173 -23.01 -39.87 -6.37
CA ASP A 173 -23.50 -38.50 -6.59
C ASP A 173 -22.33 -37.52 -6.85
N TRP A 174 -21.12 -37.91 -6.43
CA TRP A 174 -19.88 -37.18 -6.63
C TRP A 174 -18.76 -38.13 -7.03
N HIS A 175 -17.92 -37.71 -7.97
CA HIS A 175 -16.72 -38.43 -8.38
C HIS A 175 -15.49 -37.58 -8.09
N LEU A 176 -14.38 -38.22 -7.67
CA LEU A 176 -13.11 -37.51 -7.53
C LEU A 176 -12.76 -36.94 -8.89
N SER A 177 -12.64 -35.62 -9.00
CA SER A 177 -12.16 -35.00 -10.21
C SER A 177 -10.74 -35.49 -10.48
N SER A 178 -10.57 -36.39 -11.46
CA SER A 178 -9.27 -36.70 -12.06
C SER A 178 -8.77 -35.40 -12.67
N GLY A 179 -7.64 -34.90 -12.18
CA GLY A 179 -7.21 -33.53 -12.42
C GLY A 179 -7.15 -33.16 -13.90
N THR A 180 -7.77 -32.03 -14.25
CA THR A 180 -7.36 -30.98 -15.21
C THR A 180 -8.60 -30.18 -15.61
N ALA A 181 -9.08 -29.34 -14.71
CA ALA A 181 -9.78 -28.12 -15.11
C ALA A 181 -8.93 -26.97 -14.61
N VAL A 182 -7.91 -26.63 -15.41
CA VAL A 182 -7.32 -25.30 -15.36
C VAL A 182 -8.47 -24.35 -15.69
N ALA A 183 -9.12 -23.81 -14.67
CA ALA A 183 -9.93 -22.63 -14.83
C ALA A 183 -8.95 -21.48 -15.11
N GLU A 184 -8.60 -21.31 -16.39
CA GLU A 184 -8.05 -20.06 -16.90
C GLU A 184 -9.14 -18.98 -16.72
N LYS A 185 -9.28 -18.45 -15.51
CA LYS A 185 -9.84 -17.12 -15.33
C LYS A 185 -8.67 -16.16 -15.38
N GLY A 186 -8.49 -15.63 -16.59
CA GLY A 186 -7.62 -14.52 -17.01
C GLY A 186 -6.81 -13.88 -15.89
N GLN A 187 -5.60 -14.39 -15.70
CA GLN A 187 -4.52 -13.68 -15.04
C GLN A 187 -3.62 -13.06 -16.11
N GLN A 188 -4.24 -12.21 -16.93
CA GLN A 188 -3.52 -11.25 -17.75
C GLN A 188 -3.90 -9.89 -17.21
N ASN A 189 -2.91 -9.20 -16.63
CA ASN A 189 -2.70 -7.73 -16.68
C ASN A 189 -2.28 -7.03 -15.38
N ASP A 190 -1.89 -7.71 -14.29
CA ASP A 190 -1.39 -6.99 -13.09
C ASP A 190 0.12 -7.18 -12.82
N GLU A 191 0.75 -8.29 -13.23
CA GLU A 191 2.19 -8.48 -13.03
C GLU A 191 3.06 -7.60 -13.93
N CYS A 192 2.55 -7.18 -15.10
CA CYS A 192 3.30 -6.34 -16.03
C CYS A 192 3.34 -4.88 -15.58
N ILE A 193 2.30 -4.37 -14.92
CA ILE A 193 2.24 -2.97 -14.48
C ILE A 193 3.15 -2.73 -13.27
N ASP A 194 3.17 -3.65 -12.29
CA ASP A 194 3.96 -3.46 -11.07
C ASP A 194 5.48 -3.63 -11.30
N LYS A 195 5.91 -4.53 -12.19
CA LYS A 195 7.34 -4.66 -12.55
C LYS A 195 7.81 -3.48 -13.39
N VAL A 196 7.02 -3.04 -14.39
CA VAL A 196 7.35 -1.85 -15.18
C VAL A 196 7.41 -0.60 -14.31
N ALA A 197 6.49 -0.44 -13.34
CA ALA A 197 6.51 0.71 -12.43
C ALA A 197 7.70 0.70 -11.45
N LEU A 198 8.16 -0.47 -11.00
CA LEU A 198 9.34 -0.60 -10.13
C LEU A 198 10.64 -0.38 -10.90
N ASP A 199 10.76 -0.91 -12.11
CA ASP A 199 11.95 -0.75 -12.95
C ASP A 199 12.08 0.70 -13.48
N PHE A 200 10.98 1.34 -13.86
CA PHE A 200 10.98 2.75 -14.29
C PHE A 200 11.39 3.71 -13.16
N ASN A 201 10.97 3.43 -11.92
CA ASN A 201 11.39 4.24 -10.77
C ASN A 201 12.85 4.02 -10.39
N LYS A 202 13.37 2.79 -10.57
CA LYS A 202 14.79 2.49 -10.30
C LYS A 202 15.72 3.23 -11.27
N ASP A 203 15.39 3.24 -12.57
CA ASP A 203 16.16 3.96 -13.59
C ASP A 203 16.15 5.48 -13.37
N ILE A 204 15.01 6.05 -12.95
CA ILE A 204 14.92 7.47 -12.59
C ILE A 204 15.82 7.78 -11.37
N ILE A 205 15.77 6.96 -10.32
CA ILE A 205 16.58 7.15 -9.10
C ILE A 205 18.07 7.03 -9.41
N ASP A 206 18.49 6.03 -10.20
CA ASP A 206 19.89 5.83 -10.56
C ASP A 206 20.41 6.93 -11.50
N THR A 207 19.56 7.46 -12.38
CA THR A 207 19.89 8.63 -13.22
C THR A 207 20.03 9.91 -12.38
N MET A 208 19.21 10.11 -11.35
CA MET A 208 19.36 11.23 -10.42
C MET A 208 20.63 11.11 -9.57
N LYS A 209 20.94 9.90 -9.05
CA LYS A 209 22.17 9.65 -8.28
C LYS A 209 23.44 9.80 -9.13
N GLY A 210 23.41 9.35 -10.39
CA GLY A 210 24.53 9.44 -11.32
C GLY A 210 24.81 10.84 -11.88
N LYS A 211 23.87 11.79 -11.74
CA LYS A 211 24.07 13.22 -12.03
C LYS A 211 24.63 13.99 -10.83
N ILE A 212 24.30 13.58 -9.60
CA ILE A 212 24.80 14.21 -8.37
C ILE A 212 26.30 13.89 -8.12
N LEU A 213 26.83 12.83 -8.74
CA LEU A 213 28.25 12.43 -8.61
C LEU A 213 29.17 12.95 -9.73
N ARG A 214 28.66 13.78 -10.64
CA ARG A 214 29.43 14.30 -11.80
C ARG A 214 29.58 15.82 -11.87
N ASP A 215 29.08 16.54 -10.88
CA ASP A 215 29.34 17.97 -10.64
C ASP A 215 30.12 18.13 -9.32
#